data_AF-A0A7T3X204-F1
#
_entry.id   AF-A0A7T3X204-F1
#
_cell.length_a   1.000
_cell.length_b   1.000
_cell.length_c   1.000
_cell.angle_alpha   90.00
_cell.angle_beta   90.00
_cell.angle_gamma   90.00
#
_symmetry.space_group_name_H-M   'P 1'
#
loop_
_entity.id
_entity.type
_entity.pdbx_description
1 polymer ?
#
loop_
_entity_poly.entity_id
_entity_poly.type
_entity_poly.pdbx_seq_one_letter_code
_entity_poly.pdbx_strand_id
1 'polypeptide(L)' 'MAERAVRYFVGTVFKGRSPTTLHDDDLTDAMSDLICDLMHYANQQGLDAEYMLMRAKMNYGLEVSDEPVLDERNVVSL' A
#
# COMPACT_ATOMS: atom_id res chain seq x y z
N MET A 1 -0.80 -9.79 4.20
CA MET A 1 0.04 -9.10 5.22
C MET A 1 -0.30 -7.61 5.30
N ALA A 2 -0.31 -6.87 4.19
CA ALA A 2 -0.66 -5.44 4.17
C ALA A 2 -2.05 -5.11 4.75
N GLU A 3 -3.08 -5.90 4.44
CA GLU A 3 -4.45 -5.68 4.97
C GLU A 3 -4.50 -5.62 6.50
N ARG A 4 -3.73 -6.47 7.20
CA ARG A 4 -3.68 -6.46 8.66
C ARG A 4 -3.04 -5.19 9.22
N ALA A 5 -1.97 -4.71 8.58
CA ALA A 5 -1.31 -3.47 8.96
C ALA A 5 -2.25 -2.27 8.79
N VAL A 6 -2.92 -2.18 7.63
CA VAL A 6 -3.89 -1.11 7.34
C VAL A 6 -5.08 -1.17 8.30
N ARG A 7 -5.63 -2.37 8.58
CA ARG A 7 -6.74 -2.54 9.53
C ARG A 7 -6.37 -2.07 10.93
N TYR A 8 -5.19 -2.45 11.42
CA TYR A 8 -4.72 -2.03 12.74
C TYR A 8 -4.50 -0.51 12.80
N PHE A 9 -3.84 0.04 11.79
CA PHE A 9 -3.57 1.47 11.68
C PHE A 9 -4.87 2.29 11.65
N VAL A 10 -5.78 1.96 10.74
CA VAL A 10 -7.09 2.63 10.62
C VAL A 10 -7.89 2.50 11.91
N GLY A 11 -7.91 1.32 12.55
CA GLY A 11 -8.57 1.14 13.84
C GLY A 11 -7.99 2.05 14.93
N THR A 12 -6.68 2.34 14.87
CA THR A 12 -6.00 3.22 15.83
C THR A 12 -6.27 4.70 15.55
N VAL A 13 -6.10 5.14 14.30
CA VAL A 13 -6.22 6.55 13.90
C VAL A 13 -7.68 7.00 13.82
N PHE A 14 -8.56 6.15 13.29
CA PHE A 14 -9.97 6.46 13.04
C PHE A 14 -10.91 5.89 14.11
N LYS A 15 -10.47 5.84 15.38
CA LYS A 15 -11.31 5.52 16.55
C LYS A 15 -12.10 4.20 16.41
N GLY A 16 -11.44 3.15 15.93
CA GLY A 16 -12.01 1.81 15.79
C GLY A 16 -12.76 1.54 14.49
N ARG A 17 -12.73 2.47 13.52
CA ARG A 17 -13.30 2.23 12.18
C ARG A 17 -12.52 1.14 11.42
N SER A 18 -13.18 0.56 10.43
CA SER A 18 -12.59 -0.40 9.49
C SER A 18 -12.20 0.31 8.20
N PRO A 19 -11.10 -0.09 7.50
CA PRO A 19 -10.75 0.45 6.19
C PRO A 19 -11.92 0.40 5.20
N THR A 20 -12.72 -0.67 5.23
CA THR A 20 -13.90 -0.87 4.35
C THR A 20 -15.08 0.07 4.63
N THR A 21 -14.98 0.91 5.66
CA THR A 21 -16.04 1.86 6.06
C THR A 21 -15.62 3.32 5.90
N LEU A 22 -14.38 3.56 5.45
CA LEU A 22 -13.86 4.88 5.17
C LEU A 22 -14.34 5.38 3.81
N HIS A 23 -14.40 6.70 3.63
CA HIS A 23 -14.46 7.27 2.29
C HIS A 23 -13.15 6.96 1.54
N ASP A 24 -13.15 6.91 0.22
CA ASP A 24 -11.96 6.54 -0.56
C ASP A 24 -10.78 7.51 -0.31
N ASP A 25 -11.09 8.80 -0.12
CA ASP A 25 -10.09 9.81 0.24
C ASP A 25 -9.51 9.56 1.65
N ASP A 26 -10.36 9.26 2.64
CA ASP A 26 -9.91 8.92 4.01
C ASP A 26 -9.01 7.66 3.99
N LEU A 27 -9.32 6.68 3.14
CA LEU A 27 -8.51 5.48 2.99
C LEU A 27 -7.16 5.79 2.35
N THR A 28 -7.15 6.67 1.35
CA THR A 28 -5.93 7.14 0.67
C THR A 28 -5.01 7.88 1.65
N ASP A 29 -5.58 8.80 2.44
CA ASP A 29 -4.86 9.52 3.49
C ASP A 29 -4.30 8.54 4.54
N ALA A 30 -5.11 7.59 5.02
CA ALA A 30 -4.67 6.60 6.00
C ALA A 30 -3.51 5.72 5.49
N MET A 31 -3.54 5.31 4.23
CA MET A 31 -2.44 4.53 3.63
C MET A 31 -1.19 5.38 3.44
N SER A 32 -1.35 6.66 3.12
CA SER A 32 -0.23 7.61 2.96
C SER A 32 0.44 7.91 4.30
N ASP A 33 -0.34 8.12 5.36
CA ASP A 33 0.15 8.30 6.73
C ASP A 33 0.90 7.05 7.21
N LEU A 34 0.38 5.85 6.94
CA LEU A 34 1.07 4.61 7.29
C LEU A 34 2.43 4.49 6.57
N ILE A 35 2.53 4.91 5.31
CA ILE A 35 3.82 4.94 4.59
C ILE A 35 4.77 5.96 5.25
N CYS A 36 4.26 7.14 5.60
CA CYS A 36 5.02 8.20 6.28
C CYS A 36 5.58 7.71 7.62
N ASP A 37 4.76 7.04 8.44
CA ASP A 37 5.16 6.46 9.72
C ASP A 37 6.26 5.42 9.56
N LEU A 38 6.20 4.57 8.52
CA LEU A 38 7.26 3.60 8.23
C LEU A 38 8.57 4.29 7.85
N MET A 39 8.52 5.38 7.07
CA MET A 39 9.70 6.17 6.73
C MET A 39 10.30 6.84 7.97
N HIS A 40 9.47 7.44 8.82
CA HIS A 40 9.90 8.01 10.10
C HIS A 40 10.54 6.96 11.00
N TYR A 41 9.94 5.77 11.10
CA TYR A 41 10.49 4.67 11.88
C TYR A 41 11.82 4.17 11.31
N ALA A 42 11.95 4.04 9.99
CA ALA A 42 13.21 3.67 9.33
C ALA A 42 14.36 4.64 9.69
N ASN A 43 14.09 5.95 9.65
CA ASN A 43 15.06 6.96 10.08
C ASN A 43 15.47 6.79 11.55
N GLN A 44 14.52 6.48 12.44
CA GLN A 44 14.82 6.21 13.86
C GLN A 44 15.71 4.97 14.06
N GLN A 45 15.64 4.01 13.14
CA GLN A 45 16.51 2.83 13.13
C GLN A 45 17.87 3.07 12.45
N GLY A 46 18.16 4.30 12.00
CA GLY A 46 19.39 4.63 11.28
C GLY A 46 19.42 4.13 9.84
N LEU A 47 18.26 3.80 9.26
CA LEU A 47 18.12 3.43 7.86
C LEU A 47 17.85 4.69 7.01
N ASP A 48 18.26 4.66 5.74
CA ASP A 48 17.92 5.70 4.77
C ASP A 48 16.49 5.49 4.27
N ALA A 49 15.54 6.24 4.82
CA ALA A 49 14.12 6.12 4.49
C ALA A 49 13.81 6.46 3.03
N GLU A 50 14.53 7.40 2.41
CA GLU A 50 14.33 7.77 1.01
C GLU A 50 14.82 6.66 0.08
N TYR A 51 15.99 6.08 0.38
CA TYR A 51 16.49 4.92 -0.33
C TYR A 51 15.56 3.70 -0.19
N MET A 52 14.99 3.48 1.01
CA MET A 52 14.00 2.43 1.24
C MET A 52 12.73 2.65 0.42
N LEU A 53 12.19 3.88 0.39
CA LEU A 53 11.02 4.22 -0.40
C LEU A 53 11.27 4.03 -1.90
N MET A 54 12.44 4.47 -2.39
CA MET A 54 12.86 4.25 -3.78
C MET A 54 12.89 2.75 -4.12
N ARG A 55 13.48 1.92 -3.25
CA ARG A 55 13.50 0.46 -3.43
C ARG A 55 12.12 -0.17 -3.40
N ALA A 56 11.23 0.27 -2.51
CA ALA A 56 9.86 -0.23 -2.44
C ALA A 56 9.09 0.07 -3.74
N LYS A 57 9.23 1.28 -4.29
CA LYS A 57 8.64 1.67 -5.59
C LYS A 57 9.18 0.81 -6.73
N MET A 58 10.49 0.54 -6.76
CA MET A 58 11.10 -0.33 -7.77
C MET A 58 10.55 -1.77 -7.68
N ASN A 59 10.48 -2.35 -6.48
CA ASN A 59 9.93 -3.68 -6.27
C ASN A 59 8.47 -3.78 -6.71
N TYR A 60 7.64 -2.81 -6.33
CA TYR A 60 6.24 -2.75 -6.76
C TYR A 60 6.11 -2.68 -8.28
N GLY A 61 6.93 -1.87 -8.95
CA GLY A 61 6.95 -1.79 -10.41
C GLY A 61 7.27 -3.14 -11.08
N LEU A 62 8.19 -3.92 -10.50
CA LEU A 62 8.51 -5.27 -10.99
C LEU A 62 7.35 -6.24 -10.77
N GLU A 63 6.76 -6.25 -9.56
CA GLU A 63 5.62 -7.12 -9.23
C GLU A 63 4.43 -6.90 -10.17
N VAL A 64 4.10 -5.64 -10.48
CA VAL A 64 2.99 -5.30 -11.39
C VAL A 64 3.34 -5.57 -12.86
N SER A 65 4.61 -5.43 -13.25
CA SER A 65 5.02 -5.74 -14.64
C SER A 65 4.95 -7.23 -14.98
N ASP A 66 5.01 -8.09 -13.96
CA ASP A 66 4.88 -9.54 -14.10
C ASP A 66 3.42 -10.03 -14.01
N GLU A 67 2.45 -9.14 -13.74
CA GLU A 67 1.03 -9.51 -13.78
C GLU A 67 0.57 -9.72 -15.23
N PRO A 68 -0.06 -10.87 -15.56
CA PRO A 68 -0.54 -11.11 -16.91
C PRO A 68 -1.57 -10.04 -17.28
N VAL A 69 -1.30 -9.33 -18.37
CA VAL A 69 -2.32 -8.48 -19.02
C VAL A 69 -3.47 -9.41 -19.40
N LEU A 70 -4.61 -9.30 -18.70
CA LEU A 70 -5.85 -9.94 -19.13
C LEU A 70 -6.28 -9.26 -20.43
N ASP A 71 -5.86 -9.82 -21.56
CA ASP A 71 -6.37 -9.41 -22.87
C ASP A 71 -7.82 -9.88 -22.99
N GLU A 72 -8.75 -8.96 -22.77
CA GLU A 72 -10.19 -9.17 -22.96
C GLU A 72 -10.57 -9.55 -24.41
N ARG A 73 -9.61 -9.58 -25.37
CA ARG A 73 -9.87 -9.91 -26.78
C ARG A 73 -9.74 -11.39 -27.12
N ASN A 74 -9.38 -12.27 -26.18
CA ASN A 74 -9.31 -13.71 -26.45
C ASN A 74 -10.55 -14.52 -26.03
N VAL A 75 -11.70 -13.86 -25.89
CA VAL A 75 -13.01 -14.53 -25.82
C VAL A 75 -13.75 -14.38 -27.15
N VAL A 76 -13.26 -15.07 -28.19
CA VAL A 76 -14.11 -15.58 -29.27
C VAL A 76 -13.74 -17.04 -29.56
N SER A 77 -14.43 -17.91 -28.84
CA SER A 77 -15.12 -19.12 -29.29
C SER A 77 -14.56 -20.00 -30.42
N LEU A 78 -14.37 -21.27 -30.04
CA LEU A 78 -14.39 -22.55 -30.81
C LEU A 78 -13.19 -22.89 -31.70
#